data_AF-A0A535RJL4-F1
#
_entry.id   AF-A0A535RJL4-F1
#
_cell.length_a   1.000
_cell.length_b   1.000
_cell.length_c   1.000
_cell.angle_alpha   90.00
_cell.angle_beta   90.00
_cell.angle_gamma   90.00
#
_symmetry.space_group_name_H-M   'P 1'
#
loop_
_entity.id
_entity.type
_entity.pdbx_description
1 polymer ?
#
loop_
_entity_poly.entity_id
_entity_poly.type
_entity_poly.pdbx_seq_one_letter_code
_entity_poly.pdbx_strand_id
1 'polypeptide(L)'
;MQRKRSYRLMPAMVVCMLFAFVMLTSGCGGSQQSQQQASQNKTQLDAALQHARNIGVPDSSLQPVIKQEQQLSSTSAPSTLFDDSPATTYYLNQAKGYHQLLVQLQGIVTKVTGDTSTLAQIDMQQFQRSLARAQKLQVGNISAFTTEYNNDQNLLSSAHYPKDYIAVSNDASKASRALDLLSSTNAQLVLFGSVPERSGYPQ
;
A
#
# COMPACT_ATOMS: atom_id res chain seq x y z
N MET A 1 62.72 -0.25 49.64
CA MET A 1 62.51 1.17 49.28
C MET A 1 61.73 1.27 47.98
N GLN A 2 60.56 1.90 48.06
CA GLN A 2 59.89 2.78 47.08
C GLN A 2 59.66 2.33 45.61
N ARG A 3 58.39 1.96 45.38
CA ARG A 3 57.48 2.27 44.26
C ARG A 3 58.01 3.17 43.12
N LYS A 4 57.90 2.69 41.87
CA LYS A 4 57.58 3.52 40.70
C LYS A 4 56.65 2.77 39.73
N ARG A 5 55.35 2.80 40.03
CA ARG A 5 54.25 2.65 39.06
C ARG A 5 53.67 4.06 38.84
N SER A 6 53.09 4.28 37.66
CA SER A 6 52.18 5.40 37.29
C SER A 6 52.80 6.59 36.57
N TYR A 7 53.06 6.48 35.25
CA TYR A 7 53.20 7.64 34.36
C TYR A 7 52.73 7.34 32.92
N ARG A 8 51.54 6.72 32.76
CA ARG A 8 50.92 6.52 31.43
C ARG A 8 49.39 6.66 31.44
N LEU A 9 48.84 7.54 32.26
CA LEU A 9 47.40 7.80 32.34
C LEU A 9 47.04 9.29 32.29
N MET A 10 47.89 10.13 31.69
CA MET A 10 47.69 11.59 31.71
C MET A 10 47.36 12.28 30.36
N PRO A 11 47.37 11.66 29.16
CA PRO A 11 46.84 12.35 27.97
C PRO A 11 45.36 12.04 27.70
N ALA A 12 44.81 10.94 28.23
CA ALA A 12 43.44 10.50 27.91
C ALA A 12 42.35 11.36 28.57
N MET A 13 42.64 12.01 29.71
CA MET A 13 41.65 12.79 30.45
C MET A 13 41.39 14.16 29.80
N VAL A 14 42.36 14.73 29.09
CA VAL A 14 42.22 16.03 28.41
C VAL A 14 41.40 15.92 27.12
N VAL A 15 41.53 14.80 26.39
CA VAL A 15 40.78 14.56 25.14
C VAL A 15 39.30 14.28 25.41
N CYS A 16 38.96 13.55 26.47
CA CYS A 16 37.56 13.36 26.88
C CYS A 16 36.90 14.65 27.38
N MET A 17 37.67 15.54 28.02
CA MET A 17 37.16 16.83 28.50
C MET A 17 36.87 17.81 27.35
N LEU A 18 37.65 17.77 26.26
CA LEU A 18 37.39 18.54 25.04
C LEU A 18 36.15 18.02 24.27
N PHE A 19 35.90 16.71 24.24
CA PHE A 19 34.70 16.14 23.62
C PHE A 19 33.41 16.47 24.39
N ALA A 20 33.47 16.54 25.72
CA ALA A 20 32.34 16.94 26.54
C ALA A 20 31.99 18.43 26.37
N PHE A 21 32.99 19.28 26.08
CA PHE A 21 32.76 20.72 25.89
C PHE A 21 32.06 21.05 24.56
N VAL A 22 32.34 20.30 23.48
CA VAL A 22 31.65 20.46 22.18
C VAL A 22 30.17 20.07 22.28
N MET A 23 29.83 19.09 23.13
CA MET A 23 28.42 18.70 23.39
C MET A 23 27.66 19.78 24.18
N LEU A 24 28.33 20.48 25.10
CA LEU A 24 27.71 21.52 25.95
C LEU A 24 27.57 22.88 25.26
N THR A 25 28.31 23.16 24.18
CA THR A 25 28.14 24.38 23.37
C THR A 25 27.00 24.29 22.34
N SER A 26 26.29 23.16 22.27
CA SER A 26 25.08 22.97 21.44
C SER A 26 23.84 23.71 21.97
N GLY A 27 24.01 24.68 22.87
CA GLY A 27 22.95 25.53 23.42
C GLY A 27 22.37 26.57 22.42
N CYS A 28 22.85 26.56 21.18
CA CYS A 28 22.31 27.31 20.04
C CYS A 28 22.03 26.33 18.86
N GLY A 29 21.30 25.24 19.14
CA GLY A 29 21.13 24.10 18.21
C GLY A 29 19.71 23.55 18.05
N GLY A 30 18.70 24.17 18.66
CA GLY A 30 17.31 23.69 18.60
C GLY A 30 16.72 23.67 17.19
N SER A 31 17.11 24.64 16.36
CA SER A 31 16.71 24.77 14.95
C SER A 31 17.28 23.64 14.08
N GLN A 32 18.55 23.28 14.24
CA GLN A 32 19.18 22.20 13.46
C GLN A 32 18.61 20.81 13.81
N GLN A 33 18.42 20.52 15.10
CA GLN A 33 17.84 19.23 15.50
C GLN A 33 16.39 19.09 15.04
N SER A 34 15.57 20.14 15.19
CA SER A 34 14.18 20.14 14.72
C SER A 34 14.08 20.08 13.19
N GLN A 35 14.97 20.76 12.47
CA GLN A 35 15.09 20.65 11.01
C GLN A 35 15.45 19.24 10.56
N GLN A 36 16.40 18.59 11.25
CA GLN A 36 16.77 17.21 10.96
C GLN A 36 15.59 16.27 11.19
N GLN A 37 14.84 16.45 12.28
CA GLN A 37 13.64 15.68 12.57
C GLN A 37 12.56 15.86 11.49
N ALA A 38 12.29 17.10 11.07
CA ALA A 38 11.34 17.38 9.98
C ALA A 38 11.76 16.70 8.67
N SER A 39 13.05 16.77 8.34
CA SER A 39 13.61 16.12 7.15
C SER A 39 13.51 14.60 7.21
N GLN A 40 13.78 13.99 8.37
CA GLN A 40 13.62 12.55 8.58
C GLN A 40 12.16 12.11 8.41
N ASN A 41 11.22 12.83 9.02
CA ASN A 41 9.79 12.53 8.90
C ASN A 41 9.29 12.68 7.46
N LYS A 42 9.79 13.68 6.72
CA LYS A 42 9.50 13.81 5.29
C LYS A 42 10.00 12.60 4.49
N THR A 43 11.26 12.21 4.66
CA THR A 43 11.83 11.04 3.96
C THR A 43 11.06 9.77 4.28
N GLN A 44 10.62 9.59 5.54
CA GLN A 44 9.76 8.46 5.92
C GLN A 44 8.40 8.49 5.21
N LEU A 45 7.77 9.66 5.12
CA LEU A 45 6.51 9.84 4.39
C LEU A 45 6.68 9.53 2.91
N ASP A 46 7.74 10.01 2.27
CA ASP A 46 8.02 9.78 0.85
C ASP A 46 8.23 8.29 0.57
N ALA A 47 9.00 7.60 1.43
CA ALA A 47 9.21 6.15 1.34
C ALA A 47 7.90 5.36 1.56
N ALA A 48 7.06 5.80 2.50
CA ALA A 48 5.77 5.17 2.76
C ALA A 48 4.79 5.37 1.61
N LEU A 49 4.76 6.55 0.98
CA LEU A 49 3.95 6.82 -0.21
C LEU A 49 4.39 5.94 -1.38
N GLN A 50 5.70 5.80 -1.61
CA GLN A 50 6.23 4.91 -2.63
C GLN A 50 5.85 3.45 -2.35
N HIS A 51 5.98 3.01 -1.09
CA HIS A 51 5.56 1.67 -0.68
C HIS A 51 4.06 1.45 -0.95
N ALA A 52 3.20 2.39 -0.57
CA ALA A 52 1.75 2.32 -0.80
C ALA A 52 1.42 2.11 -2.29
N ARG A 53 2.10 2.82 -3.19
CA ARG A 53 1.95 2.61 -4.65
C ARG A 53 2.42 1.22 -5.07
N ASN A 54 3.58 0.77 -4.58
CA ASN A 54 4.16 -0.53 -4.92
C ASN A 54 3.31 -1.74 -4.46
N ILE A 55 2.49 -1.55 -3.42
CA ILE A 55 1.53 -2.56 -2.95
C ILE A 55 0.15 -2.44 -3.61
N GLY A 56 -0.03 -1.48 -4.52
CA GLY A 56 -1.25 -1.34 -5.33
C GLY A 56 -2.31 -0.39 -4.79
N VAL A 57 -1.97 0.52 -3.86
CA VAL A 57 -2.88 1.61 -3.50
C VAL A 57 -2.99 2.58 -4.69
N PRO A 58 -4.20 2.89 -5.19
CA PRO A 58 -4.36 3.76 -6.33
C PRO A 58 -4.01 5.21 -5.98
N ASP A 59 -3.41 5.93 -6.93
CA ASP A 59 -2.99 7.31 -6.73
C ASP A 59 -4.15 8.24 -6.34
N SER A 60 -5.37 7.95 -6.80
CA SER A 60 -6.58 8.70 -6.44
C SER A 60 -6.84 8.69 -4.93
N SER A 61 -6.56 7.59 -4.24
CA SER A 61 -6.66 7.49 -2.78
C SER A 61 -5.53 8.21 -2.06
N LEU A 62 -4.37 8.37 -2.70
CA LEU A 62 -3.19 9.05 -2.13
C LEU A 62 -3.21 10.57 -2.31
N GLN A 63 -4.00 11.09 -3.25
CA GLN A 63 -4.06 12.53 -3.57
C GLN A 63 -4.21 13.46 -2.36
N PRO A 64 -5.08 13.17 -1.36
CA PRO A 64 -5.22 14.04 -0.20
C PRO A 64 -3.92 14.19 0.61
N VAL A 65 -3.18 13.08 0.79
CA VAL A 65 -1.90 13.06 1.52
C VAL A 65 -0.83 13.82 0.73
N ILE A 66 -0.76 13.60 -0.58
CA ILE A 66 0.19 14.28 -1.47
C ILE A 66 -0.05 15.81 -1.46
N LYS A 67 -1.30 16.25 -1.52
CA LYS A 67 -1.64 17.68 -1.46
C LYS A 67 -1.24 18.31 -0.13
N GLN A 68 -1.48 17.62 0.99
CA GLN A 68 -1.09 18.13 2.31
C GLN A 68 0.44 18.15 2.48
N GLU A 69 1.16 17.16 1.95
CA GLU A 69 2.63 17.12 1.94
C GLU A 69 3.23 18.29 1.14
N GLN A 70 2.66 18.60 -0.02
CA GLN A 70 3.03 19.78 -0.82
C GLN A 70 2.77 21.09 -0.08
N GLN A 71 1.64 21.20 0.63
CA GLN A 71 1.34 22.38 1.44
C GLN A 71 2.36 22.59 2.56
N LEU A 72 2.73 21.51 3.27
CA LEU A 72 3.74 21.57 4.34
C LEU A 72 5.14 21.94 3.84
N SER A 73 5.51 21.48 2.64
CA SER A 73 6.82 21.76 2.02
C SER A 73 6.88 23.10 1.28
N SER A 74 5.74 23.71 0.93
CA SER A 74 5.68 25.00 0.22
C SER A 74 5.95 26.23 1.08
N THR A 75 6.04 26.06 2.40
CA THR A 75 6.31 27.16 3.35
C THR A 75 7.81 27.26 3.63
N SER A 76 8.27 28.42 4.13
CA SER A 76 9.67 28.64 4.50
C SER A 76 9.80 28.96 5.98
N ALA A 77 10.92 28.56 6.59
CA ALA A 77 11.22 28.89 7.98
C ALA A 77 11.39 30.42 8.14
N PRO A 78 10.90 31.01 9.24
CA PRO A 78 11.15 32.42 9.55
C PRO A 78 12.64 32.69 9.70
N SER A 79 13.14 33.80 9.17
CA SER A 79 14.52 34.24 9.39
C SER A 79 14.66 34.81 10.80
N THR A 80 15.61 34.28 11.58
CA THR A 80 15.87 34.69 12.95
C THR A 80 17.32 35.14 13.11
N LEU A 81 17.56 36.28 13.76
CA LEU A 81 18.90 36.84 13.97
C LEU A 81 19.44 36.61 15.40
N PHE A 82 18.55 36.46 16.38
CA PHE A 82 18.91 36.41 17.80
C PHE A 82 18.15 35.34 18.62
N ASP A 83 17.01 34.85 18.11
CA ASP A 83 16.17 33.85 18.77
C ASP A 83 15.71 32.80 17.75
N ASP A 84 16.17 31.57 17.92
CA ASP A 84 15.85 30.43 17.04
C ASP A 84 14.48 29.80 17.35
N SER A 85 13.75 30.27 18.36
CA SER A 85 12.45 29.71 18.76
C SER A 85 11.41 29.71 17.62
N PRO A 86 11.27 30.76 16.79
CA PRO A 86 10.37 30.74 15.63
C PRO A 86 10.75 29.68 14.58
N ALA A 87 12.03 29.55 14.25
CA ALA A 87 12.53 28.54 13.31
C ALA A 87 12.36 27.12 13.87
N THR A 88 12.66 26.94 15.16
CA THR A 88 12.48 25.66 15.87
C THR A 88 11.01 25.24 15.89
N THR A 89 10.11 26.17 16.21
CA THR A 89 8.65 25.92 16.23
C THR A 89 8.14 25.57 14.84
N TYR A 90 8.63 26.27 13.81
CA TYR A 90 8.32 25.95 12.42
C TYR A 90 8.66 24.50 12.06
N TYR A 91 9.90 24.06 12.31
CA TYR A 91 10.32 22.70 11.98
C TYR A 91 9.62 21.64 12.83
N LEU A 92 9.36 21.90 14.11
CA LEU A 92 8.57 20.99 14.95
C LEU A 92 7.15 20.82 14.43
N ASN A 93 6.51 21.89 13.96
CA ASN A 93 5.18 21.82 13.35
C ASN A 93 5.22 21.06 12.02
N GLN A 94 6.26 21.25 11.22
CA GLN A 94 6.46 20.51 9.98
C GLN A 94 6.65 19.00 10.25
N ALA A 95 7.48 18.65 11.22
CA ALA A 95 7.70 17.28 11.66
C ALA A 95 6.39 16.61 12.14
N LYS A 96 5.58 17.33 12.93
CA LYS A 96 4.25 16.86 13.36
C LYS A 96 3.31 16.65 12.17
N GLY A 97 3.30 17.58 11.21
CA GLY A 97 2.51 17.46 10.00
C GLY A 97 2.86 16.22 9.18
N TYR A 98 4.13 15.98 8.90
CA TYR A 98 4.57 14.76 8.19
C TYR A 98 4.23 13.49 8.96
N HIS A 99 4.35 13.49 10.29
CA HIS A 99 3.96 12.34 11.10
C HIS A 99 2.44 12.07 11.06
N GLN A 100 1.62 13.11 11.09
CA GLN A 100 0.17 12.96 10.91
C GLN A 100 -0.18 12.39 9.53
N LEU A 101 0.53 12.83 8.48
CA LEU A 101 0.36 12.28 7.12
C LEU A 101 0.74 10.81 7.02
N LEU A 102 1.76 10.36 7.75
CA LEU A 102 2.10 8.94 7.85
C LEU A 102 0.95 8.11 8.43
N VAL A 103 0.31 8.58 9.49
CA VAL A 103 -0.85 7.91 10.11
C VAL A 103 -2.04 7.88 9.15
N GLN A 104 -2.33 9.01 8.47
CA GLN A 104 -3.39 9.07 7.45
C GLN A 104 -3.14 8.08 6.31
N LEU A 105 -1.89 8.01 5.83
CA LEU A 105 -1.48 7.08 4.79
C LEU A 105 -1.68 5.61 5.22
N GLN A 106 -1.32 5.26 6.45
CA GLN A 106 -1.56 3.92 6.99
C GLN A 106 -3.06 3.57 7.04
N GLY A 107 -3.90 4.54 7.40
CA GLY A 107 -5.35 4.40 7.34
C GLY A 107 -5.87 4.15 5.92
N ILE A 108 -5.34 4.89 4.93
CA ILE A 108 -5.68 4.68 3.50
C ILE A 108 -5.28 3.29 3.04
N VAL A 109 -4.04 2.87 3.32
CA VAL A 109 -3.55 1.51 2.98
C VAL A 109 -4.48 0.46 3.57
N THR A 110 -4.80 0.56 4.87
CA THR A 110 -5.67 -0.40 5.57
C THR A 110 -7.05 -0.48 4.93
N LYS A 111 -7.66 0.69 4.64
CA LYS A 111 -8.97 0.75 3.99
C LYS A 111 -8.95 0.12 2.60
N VAL A 112 -8.00 0.51 1.75
CA VAL A 112 -7.91 0.00 0.37
C VAL A 112 -7.63 -1.50 0.35
N THR A 113 -6.78 -2.00 1.24
CA THR A 113 -6.56 -3.45 1.41
C THR A 113 -7.86 -4.16 1.80
N GLY A 114 -8.63 -3.62 2.75
CA GLY A 114 -9.92 -4.17 3.16
C GLY A 114 -10.97 -4.18 2.04
N ASP A 115 -11.08 -3.06 1.31
CA ASP A 115 -12.01 -2.90 0.18
C ASP A 115 -11.69 -3.91 -0.94
N THR A 116 -10.42 -4.02 -1.31
CA THR A 116 -9.96 -4.94 -2.38
C THR A 116 -10.06 -6.40 -1.97
N SER A 117 -9.76 -6.74 -0.71
CA SER A 117 -9.97 -8.09 -0.16
C SER A 117 -11.44 -8.50 -0.24
N THR A 118 -12.35 -7.60 0.15
CA THR A 118 -13.79 -7.84 0.08
C THR A 118 -14.27 -8.03 -1.35
N LEU A 119 -13.79 -7.20 -2.28
CA LEU A 119 -14.10 -7.33 -3.71
C LEU A 119 -13.65 -8.69 -4.26
N ALA A 120 -12.42 -9.11 -3.97
CA ALA A 120 -11.90 -10.41 -4.39
C ALA A 120 -12.74 -11.58 -3.87
N GLN A 121 -13.22 -11.52 -2.61
CA GLN A 121 -14.11 -12.53 -2.06
C GLN A 121 -15.46 -12.59 -2.78
N ILE A 122 -16.05 -11.42 -3.06
CA ILE A 122 -17.33 -11.33 -3.81
C ILE A 122 -17.18 -11.92 -5.21
N ASP A 123 -16.10 -11.59 -5.91
CA ASP A 123 -15.85 -12.08 -7.26
C ASP A 123 -15.55 -13.57 -7.29
N MET A 124 -14.82 -14.10 -6.29
CA MET A 124 -14.61 -15.54 -6.14
C MET A 124 -15.90 -16.31 -5.89
N GLN A 125 -16.81 -15.76 -5.06
CA GLN A 125 -18.14 -16.35 -4.89
C GLN A 125 -18.94 -16.32 -6.19
N GLN A 126 -18.82 -15.25 -6.99
CA GLN A 126 -19.46 -15.18 -8.29
C GLN A 126 -18.89 -16.24 -9.25
N PHE A 127 -17.57 -16.41 -9.27
CA PHE A 127 -16.91 -17.43 -10.08
C PHE A 127 -17.37 -18.83 -9.71
N GLN A 128 -17.44 -19.13 -8.41
CA GLN A 128 -17.97 -20.41 -7.92
C GLN A 128 -19.40 -20.66 -8.42
N ARG A 129 -20.27 -19.65 -8.37
CA ARG A 129 -21.67 -19.76 -8.83
C ARG A 129 -21.77 -20.00 -10.34
N SER A 130 -21.00 -19.26 -11.15
CA SER A 130 -20.98 -19.44 -12.61
C SER A 130 -20.40 -20.80 -12.99
N LEU A 131 -19.38 -21.29 -12.27
CA LEU A 131 -18.78 -22.61 -12.50
C LEU A 131 -19.78 -23.74 -12.19
N ALA A 132 -20.44 -23.68 -11.03
CA ALA A 132 -21.45 -24.67 -10.65
C ALA A 132 -22.63 -24.71 -11.65
N ARG A 133 -23.02 -23.54 -12.19
CA ARG A 133 -24.04 -23.46 -13.24
C ARG A 133 -23.59 -24.15 -14.53
N ALA A 134 -22.37 -23.85 -15.00
CA ALA A 134 -21.83 -24.46 -16.20
C ALA A 134 -21.67 -25.99 -16.07
N GLN A 135 -21.27 -26.47 -14.88
CA GLN A 135 -21.23 -27.90 -14.55
C GLN A 135 -22.61 -28.55 -14.66
N LYS A 136 -23.64 -27.94 -14.06
CA LYS A 136 -25.02 -28.44 -14.11
C LYS A 136 -25.58 -28.50 -15.54
N LEU A 137 -25.23 -27.51 -16.36
CA LEU A 137 -25.64 -27.42 -17.75
C LEU A 137 -24.76 -28.25 -18.71
N GLN A 138 -23.74 -28.94 -18.19
CA GLN A 138 -22.76 -29.72 -18.96
C GLN A 138 -22.18 -28.93 -20.15
N VAL A 139 -21.89 -27.65 -19.91
CA VAL A 139 -21.45 -26.72 -20.96
C VAL A 139 -19.99 -26.99 -21.29
N GLY A 140 -19.74 -27.69 -22.40
CA GLY A 140 -18.39 -27.89 -22.95
C GLY A 140 -17.38 -28.46 -21.95
N ASN A 141 -16.10 -28.20 -22.19
CA ASN A 141 -15.02 -28.59 -21.29
C ASN A 141 -14.64 -27.43 -20.36
N ILE A 142 -15.05 -27.53 -19.10
CA ILE A 142 -14.82 -26.52 -18.05
C ILE A 142 -13.73 -26.90 -17.04
N SER A 143 -12.90 -27.90 -17.36
CA SER A 143 -11.82 -28.32 -16.47
C SER A 143 -10.82 -27.20 -16.21
N ALA A 144 -10.50 -26.40 -17.24
CA ALA A 144 -9.61 -25.24 -17.12
C ALA A 144 -10.13 -24.22 -16.08
N PHE A 145 -11.43 -23.91 -16.10
CA PHE A 145 -12.05 -23.01 -15.11
C PHE A 145 -12.04 -23.58 -13.69
N THR A 146 -12.11 -24.91 -13.56
CA THR A 146 -12.01 -25.56 -12.24
C THR A 146 -10.59 -25.44 -11.69
N THR A 147 -9.56 -25.61 -12.53
CA THR A 147 -8.17 -25.39 -12.16
C THR A 147 -7.90 -23.93 -11.81
N GLU A 148 -8.39 -22.99 -12.61
CA GLU A 148 -8.27 -21.55 -12.38
C GLU A 148 -8.92 -21.15 -11.05
N TYR A 149 -10.15 -21.61 -10.78
CA TYR A 149 -10.81 -21.37 -9.49
C TYR A 149 -9.97 -21.82 -8.29
N ASN A 150 -9.38 -23.02 -8.36
CA ASN A 150 -8.53 -23.53 -7.28
C ASN A 150 -7.25 -22.72 -7.10
N ASN A 151 -6.64 -22.26 -8.20
CA ASN A 151 -5.46 -21.40 -8.16
C ASN A 151 -5.80 -20.04 -7.54
N ASP A 152 -6.89 -19.41 -7.97
CA ASP A 152 -7.34 -18.12 -7.45
C ASP A 152 -7.72 -18.21 -5.97
N GLN A 153 -8.29 -19.34 -5.55
CA GLN A 153 -8.57 -19.61 -4.13
C GLN A 153 -7.29 -19.67 -3.28
N ASN A 154 -6.20 -20.23 -3.83
CA ASN A 154 -4.89 -20.26 -3.18
C ASN A 154 -4.18 -18.90 -3.20
N LEU A 155 -4.32 -18.14 -4.28
CA LEU A 155 -3.82 -16.77 -4.35
C LEU A 155 -4.56 -15.87 -3.36
N LEU A 156 -5.88 -16.02 -3.23
CA LEU A 156 -6.69 -15.27 -2.27
C LEU A 156 -6.26 -15.55 -0.82
N SER A 157 -5.95 -16.81 -0.49
CA SER A 157 -5.55 -17.18 0.87
C SER A 157 -4.14 -16.71 1.24
N SER A 158 -3.29 -16.43 0.25
CA SER A 158 -1.93 -15.91 0.42
C SER A 158 -1.79 -14.41 0.14
N ALA A 159 -2.86 -13.74 -0.29
CA ALA A 159 -2.87 -12.33 -0.60
C ALA A 159 -2.76 -11.46 0.66
N HIS A 160 -1.95 -10.40 0.58
CA HIS A 160 -1.75 -9.47 1.69
C HIS A 160 -1.91 -8.01 1.28
N TYR A 161 -1.73 -7.69 0.00
CA TYR A 161 -1.73 -6.33 -0.50
C TYR A 161 -2.87 -6.07 -1.49
N PRO A 162 -3.30 -4.80 -1.66
CA PRO A 162 -4.32 -4.43 -2.61
C PRO A 162 -4.13 -5.01 -4.01
N LYS A 163 -2.91 -4.97 -4.54
CA LYS A 163 -2.60 -5.54 -5.86
C LYS A 163 -2.85 -7.04 -5.96
N ASP A 164 -2.63 -7.78 -4.88
CA ASP A 164 -2.79 -9.24 -4.86
C ASP A 164 -4.28 -9.57 -4.94
N TYR A 165 -5.10 -8.89 -4.12
CA TYR A 165 -6.56 -9.04 -4.16
C TYR A 165 -7.15 -8.56 -5.48
N ILE A 166 -6.65 -7.46 -6.06
CA ILE A 166 -7.09 -6.96 -7.37
C ILE A 166 -6.79 -7.99 -8.46
N ALA A 167 -5.64 -8.67 -8.43
CA ALA A 167 -5.32 -9.71 -9.40
C ALA A 167 -6.35 -10.85 -9.35
N VAL A 168 -6.61 -11.38 -8.15
CA VAL A 168 -7.63 -12.43 -7.93
C VAL A 168 -9.01 -11.99 -8.38
N SER A 169 -9.46 -10.80 -7.97
CA SER A 169 -10.76 -10.23 -8.36
C SER A 169 -10.90 -10.15 -9.89
N ASN A 170 -9.86 -9.68 -10.58
CA ASN A 170 -9.87 -9.56 -12.03
C ASN A 170 -10.00 -10.91 -12.73
N ASP A 171 -9.26 -11.91 -12.27
CA ASP A 171 -9.27 -13.24 -12.90
C ASP A 171 -10.58 -13.97 -12.63
N ALA A 172 -11.06 -13.97 -11.38
CA ALA A 172 -12.38 -14.47 -11.02
C ALA A 172 -13.52 -13.80 -11.80
N SER A 173 -13.47 -12.47 -11.95
CA SER A 173 -14.44 -11.71 -12.73
C SER A 173 -14.40 -12.03 -14.23
N LYS A 174 -13.22 -12.27 -14.82
CA LYS A 174 -13.09 -12.67 -16.23
C LYS A 174 -13.62 -14.08 -16.42
N ALA A 175 -13.23 -15.02 -15.57
CA ALA A 175 -13.65 -16.41 -15.63
C ALA A 175 -15.17 -16.57 -15.47
N SER A 176 -15.76 -15.83 -14.53
CA SER A 176 -17.23 -15.75 -14.35
C SER A 176 -17.93 -15.32 -15.64
N ARG A 177 -17.48 -14.23 -16.27
CA ARG A 177 -18.06 -13.71 -17.51
C ARG A 177 -17.92 -14.70 -18.66
N ALA A 178 -16.77 -15.36 -18.78
CA ALA A 178 -16.56 -16.39 -19.80
C ALA A 178 -17.53 -17.57 -19.62
N LEU A 179 -17.71 -18.05 -18.39
CA LEU A 179 -18.67 -19.13 -18.07
C LEU A 179 -20.12 -18.72 -18.33
N ASP A 180 -20.48 -17.47 -18.04
CA ASP A 180 -21.82 -16.96 -18.31
C ASP A 180 -22.09 -16.87 -19.83
N LEU A 181 -21.09 -16.46 -20.63
CA LEU A 181 -21.16 -16.44 -22.09
C LEU A 181 -21.28 -17.86 -22.68
N LEU A 182 -20.51 -18.82 -22.16
CA LEU A 182 -20.61 -20.22 -22.57
C LEU A 182 -22.00 -20.78 -22.26
N SER A 183 -22.51 -20.48 -21.07
CA SER A 183 -23.84 -20.94 -20.62
C SER A 183 -24.96 -20.35 -21.48
N SER A 184 -24.90 -19.06 -21.81
CA SER A 184 -25.90 -18.40 -22.67
C SER A 184 -25.86 -18.93 -24.10
N THR A 185 -24.67 -19.16 -24.64
CA THR A 185 -24.48 -19.75 -25.97
C THR A 185 -25.06 -21.17 -26.02
N ASN A 186 -24.78 -21.99 -25.00
CA ASN A 186 -25.35 -23.34 -24.90
C ASN A 186 -26.88 -23.32 -24.85
N ALA A 187 -27.47 -22.41 -24.07
CA ALA A 187 -28.93 -22.26 -24.02
C ALA A 187 -29.52 -21.90 -25.39
N GLN A 188 -28.87 -21.03 -26.16
CA GLN A 188 -29.29 -20.70 -27.53
C GLN A 188 -29.19 -21.91 -28.47
N LEU A 189 -28.11 -22.68 -28.42
CA LEU A 189 -27.93 -23.89 -29.24
C LEU A 189 -29.00 -24.95 -28.94
N VAL A 190 -29.31 -25.16 -27.66
CA VAL A 190 -30.39 -26.08 -27.24
C VAL A 190 -31.74 -25.58 -27.76
N LEU A 191 -32.02 -24.27 -27.67
CA LEU A 191 -33.24 -23.68 -28.20
C LEU A 191 -33.36 -23.87 -29.72
N PHE A 192 -32.33 -23.55 -30.49
CA PHE A 192 -32.31 -23.75 -31.94
C PHE A 192 -32.51 -25.22 -32.33
N GLY A 193 -31.85 -26.15 -31.66
CA GLY A 193 -32.02 -27.59 -31.89
C GLY A 193 -33.40 -28.12 -31.50
N SER A 194 -34.15 -27.40 -30.67
CA SER A 194 -35.50 -27.76 -30.23
C SER A 194 -36.64 -27.15 -31.08
N VAL A 195 -36.33 -26.24 -32.01
CA VAL A 195 -37.33 -25.73 -32.98
C VAL A 195 -37.51 -26.77 -34.09
N PRO A 196 -38.68 -27.42 -34.22
CA PRO A 196 -38.93 -28.35 -35.32
C PRO A 196 -38.91 -27.58 -36.64
N GLU A 197 -38.23 -28.10 -37.67
CA GLU A 197 -38.48 -27.69 -39.06
C GLU A 197 -39.99 -27.82 -39.32
N ARG A 198 -40.70 -26.69 -39.38
CA ARG A 198 -42.00 -26.63 -40.05
C ARG A 198 -41.74 -26.68 -41.57
N SER A 199 -41.28 -27.82 -42.08
CA SER A 199 -41.37 -28.14 -43.51
C SER A 199 -42.74 -28.78 -43.77
N GLY A 200 -43.77 -27.95 -43.67
CA GLY A 200 -45.11 -28.26 -44.13
C GLY A 200 -45.49 -27.32 -45.26
N TYR A 201 -45.22 -27.72 -46.51
CA TYR A 201 -46.07 -27.32 -47.63
C TYR A 201 -46.95 -28.53 -47.98
N PRO A 202 -48.26 -28.51 -47.67
CA PRO A 202 -49.19 -29.46 -48.25
C PRO A 202 -49.44 -29.11 -49.73
N GLN A 203 -49.37 -30.16 -50.55
CA GLN A 203 -49.81 -30.38 -51.95
C GLN A 203 -50.38 -29.17 -52.72
#